data_AF-A0A084JQU3-F1
#
_entry.id   AF-A0A084JQU3-F1
#
_cell.length_a   1.000
_cell.length_b   1.000
_cell.length_c   1.000
_cell.angle_alpha   90.00
_cell.angle_beta   90.00
_cell.angle_gamma   90.00
#
_symmetry.space_group_name_H-M   'P 1'
#
loop_
_entity.id
_entity.type
_entity.pdbx_description
1 polymer ?
#
loop_
_entity_poly.entity_id
_entity_poly.type
_entity_poly.pdbx_seq_one_letter_code
_entity_poly.pdbx_strand_id
1 'polypeptide(L)'
;MHDDFYQMYLEEMGHIPPCTREEQEDLLKEAAEGSKEAKKRIVEGNLRAALEYAREYDGRGVLMTDLVQEANMALMMAVEEYVQEEVRQEFDSFKSQRIREALAAAVEEQQSAKQTGEELAARVNVLQQISQLLAKELGREATVEELADKMKMTVEEISGIMKIAMDAMSMNAESMDLEALAGVEGIEITEDEESEDYDFEE
;
A
#
# COMPACT_ATOMS: atom_id res chain seq x y z
N MET A 1 -4.59 -13.66 9.27
CA MET A 1 -5.76 -12.84 9.68
C MET A 1 -6.53 -12.27 8.49
N HIS A 2 -5.88 -11.80 7.40
CA HIS A 2 -6.59 -11.24 6.23
C HIS A 2 -7.45 -12.23 5.42
N ASP A 3 -7.03 -13.49 5.28
CA ASP A 3 -7.81 -14.50 4.55
C ASP A 3 -9.18 -14.79 5.18
N ASP A 4 -9.31 -14.62 6.50
CA ASP A 4 -10.53 -14.91 7.26
C ASP A 4 -11.66 -13.92 6.92
N PHE A 5 -11.31 -12.63 6.78
CA PHE A 5 -12.26 -11.58 6.39
C PHE A 5 -12.72 -11.71 4.94
N TYR A 6 -11.81 -12.13 4.04
CA TYR A 6 -12.17 -12.35 2.64
C TYR A 6 -13.14 -13.51 2.48
N GLN A 7 -12.93 -14.62 3.21
CA GLN A 7 -13.86 -15.76 3.18
C GLN A 7 -15.22 -15.39 3.77
N MET A 8 -15.26 -14.68 4.90
CA MET A 8 -16.51 -14.18 5.49
C MET A 8 -17.29 -13.31 4.49
N TYR A 9 -16.61 -12.42 3.77
CA TYR A 9 -17.23 -11.61 2.71
C TYR A 9 -17.85 -12.47 1.58
N LEU A 10 -17.13 -13.49 1.12
CA LEU A 10 -17.63 -14.39 0.07
C LEU A 10 -18.86 -15.19 0.53
N GLU A 11 -18.88 -15.63 1.78
CA GLU A 11 -20.02 -16.31 2.39
C GLU A 11 -21.25 -15.39 2.44
N GLU A 12 -21.10 -14.18 2.99
CA GLU A 12 -22.19 -13.20 3.06
C GLU A 12 -22.74 -12.85 1.67
N MET A 13 -21.86 -12.61 0.70
CA MET A 13 -22.26 -12.32 -0.68
C MET A 13 -22.92 -13.52 -1.37
N GLY A 14 -22.58 -14.75 -0.94
CA GLY A 14 -23.24 -15.98 -1.37
C GLY A 14 -24.74 -16.00 -1.07
N HIS A 15 -25.17 -15.35 0.01
CA HIS A 15 -26.56 -15.27 0.42
C HIS A 15 -27.37 -14.16 -0.26
N ILE A 16 -26.71 -13.23 -0.96
CA ILE A 16 -27.36 -12.10 -1.64
C ILE A 16 -27.80 -12.54 -3.05
N PRO A 17 -29.10 -12.46 -3.38
CA PRO A 17 -29.57 -12.77 -4.73
C PRO A 17 -29.17 -11.66 -5.72
N PRO A 18 -28.71 -12.03 -6.92
CA PRO A 18 -28.44 -11.04 -7.98
C PRO A 18 -29.74 -10.32 -8.37
N CYS A 19 -29.63 -9.06 -8.77
CA CYS A 19 -30.78 -8.34 -9.33
C CYS A 19 -31.16 -8.92 -10.69
N THR A 20 -32.45 -9.07 -10.94
CA THR A 20 -32.92 -9.26 -12.33
C THR A 20 -32.82 -7.95 -13.10
N ARG A 21 -32.84 -8.00 -14.44
CA ARG A 21 -32.82 -6.79 -15.27
C ARG A 21 -34.01 -5.87 -14.97
N GLU A 22 -35.21 -6.45 -14.87
CA GLU A 22 -36.44 -5.71 -14.57
C GLU A 22 -36.38 -5.06 -13.18
N GLU A 23 -35.98 -5.83 -12.16
CA GLU A 23 -35.76 -5.32 -10.81
C GLU A 23 -34.72 -4.18 -10.79
N GLN A 24 -33.63 -4.31 -11.54
CA GLN A 24 -32.60 -3.27 -11.62
C GLN A 24 -33.15 -1.97 -12.22
N GLU A 25 -33.94 -2.05 -13.29
CA GLU A 25 -34.55 -0.88 -13.93
C GLU A 25 -35.52 -0.15 -12.99
N ASP A 26 -36.30 -0.88 -12.19
CA ASP A 26 -37.23 -0.28 -11.23
C ASP A 26 -36.52 0.31 -10.03
N LEU A 27 -35.52 -0.40 -9.48
CA LEU A 27 -34.71 0.13 -8.39
C LEU A 27 -33.96 1.40 -8.80
N LEU A 28 -33.47 1.50 -10.04
CA LEU A 28 -32.79 2.70 -10.52
C LEU A 28 -33.73 3.92 -10.56
N LYS A 29 -35.01 3.72 -10.92
CA LYS A 29 -36.03 4.79 -10.87
C LYS A 29 -36.28 5.22 -9.43
N GLU A 30 -36.50 4.28 -8.52
CA GLU A 30 -36.71 4.58 -7.10
C GLU A 30 -35.49 5.28 -6.47
N ALA A 31 -34.28 4.84 -6.84
CA ALA A 31 -33.03 5.42 -6.39
C ALA A 31 -32.85 6.87 -6.88
N ALA A 32 -33.29 7.17 -8.11
CA ALA A 32 -33.32 8.53 -8.66
C ALA A 32 -34.36 9.42 -7.95
N GLU A 33 -35.44 8.85 -7.42
CA GLU A 33 -36.39 9.54 -6.54
C GLU A 33 -35.87 9.73 -5.10
N GLY A 34 -34.68 9.20 -4.78
CA GLY A 34 -33.99 9.37 -3.50
C GLY A 34 -34.10 8.18 -2.54
N SER A 35 -34.61 7.02 -2.99
CA SER A 35 -34.68 5.80 -2.18
C SER A 35 -33.29 5.26 -1.86
N LYS A 36 -32.91 5.29 -0.56
CA LYS A 36 -31.63 4.76 -0.08
C LYS A 36 -31.63 3.23 -0.09
N GLU A 37 -32.77 2.63 0.20
CA GLU A 37 -32.99 1.19 0.16
C GLU A 37 -32.81 0.66 -1.27
N ALA A 38 -33.32 1.38 -2.27
CA ALA A 38 -33.12 1.01 -3.66
C ALA A 38 -31.65 1.06 -4.07
N LYS A 39 -30.93 2.16 -3.73
CA LYS A 39 -29.48 2.26 -3.95
C LYS A 39 -28.71 1.10 -3.34
N LYS A 40 -29.00 0.80 -2.07
CA LYS A 40 -28.38 -0.30 -1.34
C LYS A 40 -28.63 -1.64 -2.04
N ARG A 41 -29.88 -1.92 -2.43
CA ARG A 41 -30.26 -3.15 -3.11
C ARG A 41 -29.56 -3.31 -4.47
N ILE A 42 -29.41 -2.23 -5.25
CA ILE A 42 -28.68 -2.23 -6.53
C ILE A 42 -27.22 -2.59 -6.29
N VAL A 43 -26.56 -1.96 -5.30
CA VAL A 43 -25.17 -2.26 -4.95
C VAL A 43 -25.03 -3.73 -4.55
N GLU A 44 -25.85 -4.20 -3.61
CA GLU A 44 -25.85 -5.58 -3.12
C GLU A 44 -26.04 -6.61 -4.25
N GLY A 45 -27.00 -6.36 -5.16
CA GLY A 45 -27.27 -7.23 -6.30
C GLY A 45 -26.16 -7.29 -7.33
N ASN A 46 -25.20 -6.37 -7.28
CA ASN A 46 -24.08 -6.24 -8.20
C ASN A 46 -22.71 -6.58 -7.59
N LEU A 47 -22.63 -6.95 -6.31
CA LEU A 47 -21.36 -7.29 -5.65
C LEU A 47 -20.62 -8.45 -6.33
N ARG A 48 -21.35 -9.45 -6.84
CA ARG A 48 -20.74 -10.58 -7.57
C ARG A 48 -20.04 -10.13 -8.85
N ALA A 49 -20.67 -9.24 -9.60
CA ALA A 49 -20.08 -8.68 -10.81
C ALA A 49 -18.85 -7.82 -10.47
N ALA A 50 -18.91 -7.03 -9.39
CA ALA A 50 -17.75 -6.27 -8.91
C ALA A 50 -16.58 -7.19 -8.53
N LEU A 51 -16.84 -8.30 -7.85
CA LEU A 51 -15.83 -9.32 -7.55
C LEU A 51 -15.26 -9.97 -8.82
N GLU A 52 -16.09 -10.27 -9.82
CA GLU A 52 -15.63 -10.81 -11.11
C GLU A 52 -14.67 -9.84 -11.80
N TYR A 53 -14.98 -8.54 -11.81
CA TYR A 53 -14.05 -7.53 -12.33
C TYR A 53 -12.76 -7.46 -11.51
N ALA A 54 -12.83 -7.48 -10.17
CA ALA A 54 -11.64 -7.47 -9.31
C ALA A 54 -10.70 -8.66 -9.60
N ARG A 55 -11.27 -9.84 -9.86
CA ARG A 55 -10.50 -11.05 -10.23
C ARG A 55 -9.72 -10.91 -11.54
N GLU A 56 -10.16 -10.08 -12.49
CA GLU A 56 -9.40 -9.80 -13.73
C GLU A 56 -8.06 -9.06 -13.44
N TYR A 57 -7.93 -8.45 -12.26
CA TYR A 57 -6.77 -7.67 -11.82
C TYR A 57 -5.93 -8.39 -10.75
N ASP A 58 -6.29 -9.63 -10.40
CA ASP A 58 -5.55 -10.45 -9.44
C ASP A 58 -4.10 -10.69 -9.90
N GLY A 59 -3.19 -10.82 -8.93
CA GLY A 59 -1.78 -11.07 -9.18
C GLY A 59 -0.99 -9.86 -9.75
N ARG A 60 -1.57 -8.65 -9.76
CA ARG A 60 -0.90 -7.43 -10.27
C ARG A 60 -0.19 -6.60 -9.21
N GLY A 61 0.04 -7.18 -8.02
CA GLY A 61 0.76 -6.52 -6.91
C GLY A 61 -0.11 -5.79 -5.91
N VAL A 62 -1.44 -5.78 -6.10
CA VAL A 62 -2.44 -5.31 -5.14
C VAL A 62 -3.12 -6.54 -4.52
N LEU A 63 -3.42 -6.50 -3.21
CA LEU A 63 -4.10 -7.61 -2.53
C LEU A 63 -5.54 -7.74 -3.05
N MET A 64 -6.03 -8.99 -3.13
CA MET A 64 -7.40 -9.26 -3.56
C MET A 64 -8.45 -8.53 -2.69
N THR A 65 -8.22 -8.43 -1.38
CA THR A 65 -9.09 -7.68 -0.48
C THR A 65 -9.20 -6.21 -0.89
N ASP A 66 -8.09 -5.59 -1.28
CA ASP A 66 -8.04 -4.18 -1.65
C ASP A 66 -8.69 -3.96 -3.02
N LEU A 67 -8.41 -4.83 -3.99
CA LEU A 67 -9.10 -4.82 -5.29
C LEU A 67 -10.63 -4.94 -5.14
N VAL A 68 -11.10 -5.79 -4.23
CA VAL A 68 -12.53 -5.93 -3.95
C VAL A 68 -13.10 -4.68 -3.28
N GLN A 69 -12.37 -4.04 -2.37
CA GLN A 69 -12.81 -2.78 -1.78
C GLN A 69 -12.92 -1.68 -2.83
N GLU A 70 -11.90 -1.51 -3.68
CA GLU A 70 -11.91 -0.54 -4.79
C GLU A 70 -13.06 -0.79 -5.75
N ALA A 71 -13.30 -2.04 -6.15
CA ALA A 71 -14.42 -2.40 -7.02
C ALA A 71 -15.79 -2.08 -6.38
N ASN A 72 -15.97 -2.38 -5.09
CA ASN A 72 -17.20 -2.09 -4.36
C ASN A 72 -17.42 -0.59 -4.20
N MET A 73 -16.36 0.17 -3.90
CA MET A 73 -16.43 1.62 -3.80
C MET A 73 -16.78 2.26 -5.14
N ALA A 74 -16.14 1.81 -6.22
CA ALA A 74 -16.46 2.26 -7.58
C ALA A 74 -17.90 1.90 -7.98
N LEU A 75 -18.40 0.73 -7.61
CA LEU A 75 -19.80 0.35 -7.83
C LEU A 75 -20.75 1.28 -7.08
N MET A 76 -20.50 1.57 -5.80
CA MET A 76 -21.31 2.51 -5.01
C MET A 76 -21.32 3.91 -5.63
N MET A 77 -20.16 4.42 -6.02
CA MET A 77 -20.05 5.72 -6.70
C MET A 77 -20.74 5.72 -8.06
N ALA A 78 -20.65 4.63 -8.83
CA ALA A 78 -21.35 4.51 -10.10
C ALA A 78 -22.87 4.52 -9.92
N VAL A 79 -23.41 3.87 -8.90
CA VAL A 79 -24.85 3.96 -8.58
C VAL A 79 -25.23 5.40 -8.25
N GLU A 80 -24.43 6.09 -7.44
CA GLU A 80 -24.70 7.48 -7.06
C GLU A 80 -24.65 8.44 -8.25
N GLU A 81 -23.60 8.38 -9.07
CA GLU A 81 -23.41 9.20 -10.27
C GLU A 81 -24.54 8.95 -11.27
N TYR A 82 -24.91 7.69 -11.52
CA TYR A 82 -25.93 7.34 -12.49
C TYR A 82 -27.34 7.83 -12.12
N VAL A 83 -27.66 7.93 -10.83
CA VAL A 83 -28.96 8.44 -10.40
C VAL A 83 -29.02 9.97 -10.29
N GLN A 84 -27.87 10.61 -10.09
CA GLN A 84 -27.78 12.08 -9.98
C GLN A 84 -27.65 12.74 -11.35
N GLU A 85 -26.95 12.11 -12.29
CA GLU A 85 -26.65 12.64 -13.60
C GLU A 85 -27.42 11.91 -14.72
N GLU A 86 -27.82 12.64 -15.76
CA GLU A 86 -28.44 12.03 -16.94
C GLU A 86 -27.38 11.30 -17.79
N VAL A 87 -27.10 10.04 -17.43
CA VAL A 87 -26.17 9.18 -18.15
C VAL A 87 -26.86 8.55 -19.37
N ARG A 88 -26.32 8.79 -20.57
CA ARG A 88 -26.88 8.31 -21.87
C ARG A 88 -26.35 6.94 -22.32
N GLN A 89 -26.17 6.01 -21.39
CA GLN A 89 -25.76 4.64 -21.67
C GLN A 89 -26.39 3.68 -20.68
N GLU A 90 -26.48 2.38 -21.03
CA GLU A 90 -27.02 1.36 -20.11
C GLU A 90 -26.17 1.27 -18.84
N PHE A 91 -26.84 1.14 -17.68
CA PHE A 91 -26.18 1.07 -16.36
C PHE A 91 -25.10 -0.01 -16.28
N ASP A 92 -25.32 -1.17 -16.89
CA ASP A 92 -24.35 -2.28 -16.87
C ASP A 92 -23.05 -1.91 -17.61
N SER A 93 -23.14 -1.15 -18.69
CA SER A 93 -21.97 -0.65 -19.41
C SER A 93 -21.25 0.39 -18.57
N PHE A 94 -22.00 1.35 -18.02
CA PHE A 94 -21.45 2.43 -17.20
C PHE A 94 -20.72 1.92 -15.95
N LYS A 95 -21.36 1.06 -15.16
CA LYS A 95 -20.77 0.51 -13.93
C LYS A 95 -19.50 -0.28 -14.23
N SER A 96 -19.49 -1.06 -15.33
CA SER A 96 -18.31 -1.85 -15.72
C SER A 96 -17.11 -0.96 -16.07
N GLN A 97 -17.35 0.18 -16.72
CA GLN A 97 -16.31 1.16 -17.03
C GLN A 97 -15.74 1.78 -15.75
N ARG A 98 -16.62 2.26 -14.86
CA ARG A 98 -16.21 2.88 -13.58
C ARG A 98 -15.39 1.93 -12.70
N ILE A 99 -15.82 0.67 -12.58
CA ILE A 99 -15.10 -0.35 -11.79
C ILE A 99 -13.72 -0.62 -12.40
N ARG A 100 -13.63 -0.81 -13.72
CA ARG A 100 -12.33 -1.06 -14.37
C ARG A 100 -11.38 0.13 -14.30
N GLU A 101 -11.90 1.36 -14.39
CA GLU A 101 -11.13 2.60 -14.22
C GLU A 101 -10.50 2.66 -12.81
N ALA A 102 -11.30 2.42 -11.76
CA ALA A 102 -10.82 2.40 -10.38
C ALA A 102 -9.78 1.30 -10.12
N LEU A 103 -10.06 0.07 -10.59
CA LEU A 103 -9.13 -1.06 -10.44
C LEU A 103 -7.79 -0.82 -11.17
N ALA A 104 -7.83 -0.21 -12.36
CA ALA A 104 -6.62 0.14 -13.10
C ALA A 104 -5.79 1.20 -12.34
N ALA A 105 -6.46 2.22 -11.80
CA ALA A 105 -5.81 3.26 -11.02
C ALA A 105 -5.15 2.70 -9.75
N ALA A 106 -5.82 1.81 -9.02
CA ALA A 106 -5.27 1.18 -7.82
C ALA A 106 -4.01 0.35 -8.12
N VAL A 107 -3.99 -0.37 -9.24
CA VAL A 107 -2.81 -1.12 -9.67
C VAL A 107 -1.66 -0.19 -10.06
N GLU A 108 -1.95 0.89 -10.78
CA GLU A 108 -0.95 1.88 -11.18
C GLU A 108 -0.34 2.58 -9.97
N GLU A 109 -1.16 2.97 -8.99
CA GLU A 109 -0.72 3.60 -7.75
C GLU A 109 0.23 2.67 -6.97
N GLN A 110 -0.14 1.41 -6.80
CA GLN A 110 0.69 0.43 -6.11
C GLN A 110 2.00 0.14 -6.86
N GLN A 111 1.97 0.09 -8.19
CA GLN A 111 3.18 -0.09 -9.01
C GLN A 111 4.11 1.12 -8.89
N SER A 112 3.56 2.34 -8.93
CA SER A 112 4.31 3.59 -8.75
C SER A 112 4.94 3.67 -7.35
N ALA A 113 4.19 3.31 -6.31
CA ALA A 113 4.68 3.25 -4.94
C ALA A 113 5.83 2.24 -4.80
N LYS A 114 5.68 1.04 -5.39
CA LYS A 114 6.73 0.02 -5.39
C LYS A 114 8.00 0.51 -6.11
N GLN A 115 7.88 1.10 -7.29
CA GLN A 115 9.02 1.65 -8.04
C GLN A 115 9.75 2.73 -7.25
N THR A 116 9.00 3.64 -6.62
CA THR A 116 9.58 4.68 -5.75
C THR A 116 10.33 4.07 -4.57
N GLY A 117 9.77 3.01 -3.97
CA GLY A 117 10.43 2.24 -2.91
C GLY A 117 11.72 1.54 -3.39
N GLU A 118 11.70 0.92 -4.58
CA GLU A 118 12.88 0.28 -5.19
C GLU A 118 13.98 1.32 -5.50
N GLU A 119 13.62 2.49 -6.03
CA GLU A 119 14.55 3.59 -6.27
C GLU A 119 15.17 4.10 -4.97
N LEU A 120 14.34 4.30 -3.94
CA LEU A 120 14.81 4.73 -2.63
C LEU A 120 15.78 3.70 -2.01
N ALA A 121 15.44 2.42 -2.06
CA ALA A 121 16.30 1.35 -1.56
C ALA A 121 17.66 1.31 -2.30
N ALA A 122 17.65 1.52 -3.62
CA ALA A 122 18.89 1.63 -4.40
C ALA A 122 19.74 2.83 -3.95
N ARG A 123 19.12 4.00 -3.72
CA ARG A 123 19.81 5.20 -3.21
C ARG A 123 20.40 4.97 -1.82
N VAL A 124 19.67 4.31 -0.92
CA VAL A 124 20.15 3.95 0.43
C VAL A 124 21.37 3.03 0.36
N ASN A 125 21.35 2.02 -0.50
CA ASN A 125 22.47 1.10 -0.67
C ASN A 125 23.73 1.83 -1.15
N VAL A 126 23.61 2.68 -2.19
CA VAL A 126 24.73 3.49 -2.68
C VAL A 126 25.28 4.41 -1.57
N LEU A 127 24.39 5.05 -0.79
CA LEU A 127 24.78 5.89 0.34
C LEU A 127 25.55 5.09 1.39
N GLN A 128 25.10 3.89 1.74
CA GLN A 128 25.78 3.02 2.71
C GLN A 128 27.18 2.61 2.22
N GLN A 129 27.32 2.25 0.94
CA GLN A 129 28.61 1.92 0.34
C GLN A 129 29.60 3.09 0.38
N ILE A 130 29.14 4.29 0.05
CA ILE A 130 29.96 5.50 0.06
C ILE A 130 30.34 5.89 1.49
N SER A 131 29.40 5.77 2.43
CA SER A 131 29.66 5.99 3.86
C SER A 131 30.75 5.06 4.39
N GLN A 132 30.70 3.76 4.06
CA GLN A 132 31.73 2.81 4.46
C GLN A 132 33.10 3.11 3.82
N LEU A 133 33.12 3.53 2.56
CA LEU A 133 34.35 3.96 1.89
C LEU A 133 34.98 5.17 2.55
N LEU A 134 34.19 6.23 2.79
CA LEU A 134 34.66 7.43 3.47
C LEU A 134 35.08 7.13 4.91
N ALA A 135 34.34 6.28 5.62
CA ALA A 135 34.70 5.91 6.98
C ALA A 135 36.06 5.22 7.06
N LYS A 136 36.36 4.36 6.09
CA LYS A 136 37.67 3.73 5.96
C LYS A 136 38.78 4.71 5.57
N GLU A 137 38.49 5.67 4.68
CA GLU A 137 39.43 6.70 4.25
C GLU A 137 39.76 7.70 5.38
N LEU A 138 38.75 8.07 6.18
CA LEU A 138 38.84 9.09 7.22
C LEU A 138 39.20 8.53 8.61
N GLY A 139 39.01 7.23 8.83
CA GLY A 139 39.18 6.58 10.14
C GLY A 139 38.09 6.94 11.16
N ARG A 140 36.98 7.53 10.71
CA ARG A 140 35.79 7.91 11.49
C ARG A 140 34.56 7.91 10.60
N GLU A 141 33.37 7.91 11.16
CA GLU A 141 32.14 8.06 10.37
C GLU A 141 32.13 9.36 9.55
N ALA A 142 31.59 9.27 8.32
CA ALA A 142 31.47 10.39 7.40
C ALA A 142 30.31 11.31 7.81
N THR A 143 30.51 12.63 7.72
CA THR A 143 29.41 13.58 7.97
C THR A 143 28.44 13.65 6.79
N VAL A 144 27.25 14.20 7.03
CA VAL A 144 26.22 14.36 5.99
C VAL A 144 26.73 15.25 4.84
N GLU A 145 27.51 16.29 5.15
CA GLU A 145 28.13 17.18 4.17
C GLU A 145 29.18 16.43 3.32
N GLU A 146 30.02 15.60 3.94
CA GLU A 146 31.03 14.80 3.23
C GLU A 146 30.39 13.77 2.28
N LEU A 147 29.27 13.18 2.71
CA LEU A 147 28.45 12.28 1.89
C LEU A 147 27.79 13.02 0.72
N ALA A 148 27.20 14.19 0.99
CA ALA A 148 26.56 15.04 -0.02
C ALA A 148 27.55 15.45 -1.12
N ASP A 149 28.75 15.91 -0.73
CA ASP A 149 29.82 16.27 -1.66
C ASP A 149 30.28 15.09 -2.52
N LYS A 150 30.45 13.91 -1.91
CA LYS A 150 30.88 12.69 -2.61
C LYS A 150 29.81 12.15 -3.56
N MET A 151 28.54 12.22 -3.16
CA MET A 151 27.39 11.75 -3.94
C MET A 151 26.90 12.78 -4.96
N LYS A 152 27.38 14.03 -4.89
CA LYS A 152 26.91 15.17 -5.70
C LYS A 152 25.41 15.43 -5.53
N MET A 153 24.95 15.33 -4.30
CA MET A 153 23.57 15.57 -3.87
C MET A 153 23.57 16.70 -2.85
N THR A 154 22.42 17.31 -2.59
CA THR A 154 22.35 18.30 -1.51
C THR A 154 22.32 17.62 -0.14
N VAL A 155 22.71 18.36 0.90
CA VAL A 155 22.66 17.90 2.30
C VAL A 155 21.22 17.53 2.69
N GLU A 156 20.24 18.27 2.18
CA GLU A 156 18.81 18.00 2.41
C GLU A 156 18.37 16.67 1.78
N GLU A 157 18.84 16.36 0.56
CA GLU A 157 18.52 15.11 -0.11
C GLU A 157 19.10 13.89 0.62
N ILE A 158 20.36 13.97 1.06
CA ILE A 158 21.01 12.93 1.87
C ILE A 158 20.28 12.74 3.21
N SER A 159 19.98 13.84 3.90
CA SER A 159 19.25 13.80 5.18
C SER A 159 17.85 13.20 5.01
N GLY A 160 17.17 13.53 3.91
CA GLY A 160 15.86 12.98 3.58
C GLY A 160 15.91 11.47 3.36
N ILE A 161 16.89 10.97 2.59
CA ILE A 161 17.08 9.53 2.35
C ILE A 161 17.37 8.80 3.67
N MET A 162 18.27 9.33 4.49
CA MET A 162 18.60 8.73 5.80
C MET A 162 17.38 8.68 6.73
N LYS A 163 16.59 9.75 6.77
CA LYS A 163 15.38 9.82 7.59
C LYS A 163 14.34 8.79 7.16
N ILE A 164 14.03 8.72 5.86
CA ILE A 164 13.03 7.75 5.37
C ILE A 164 13.51 6.32 5.62
N ALA A 165 14.80 6.05 5.45
CA ALA A 165 15.38 4.74 5.75
C ALA A 165 15.23 4.37 7.25
N MET A 166 15.48 5.32 8.17
CA MET A 166 15.28 5.11 9.61
C MET A 166 13.80 4.91 9.96
N ASP A 167 12.91 5.74 9.42
CA ASP A 167 11.46 5.63 9.64
C ASP A 167 10.96 4.23 9.18
N ALA A 168 11.42 3.75 8.02
CA ALA A 168 11.09 2.41 7.51
C ALA A 168 11.61 1.29 8.43
N MET A 169 12.83 1.40 8.97
CA MET A 169 13.36 0.43 9.94
C MET A 169 12.57 0.44 11.25
N SER A 170 12.17 1.61 11.74
CA SER A 170 11.37 1.74 12.96
C SER A 170 9.96 1.16 12.78
N MET A 171 9.31 1.37 11.63
CA MET A 171 8.00 0.80 11.33
C MET A 171 8.04 -0.72 11.19
N ASN A 172 9.12 -1.27 10.62
CA ASN A 172 9.30 -2.72 10.54
C ASN A 172 9.71 -3.35 11.88
N ALA A 173 10.37 -2.61 12.77
CA ALA A 173 10.69 -3.10 14.11
C ALA A 173 9.44 -3.36 14.97
N GLU A 174 8.33 -2.64 14.71
CA GLU A 174 7.03 -2.93 15.34
C GLU A 174 6.30 -4.13 14.73
N SER A 175 6.68 -4.57 13.52
CA SER A 175 6.06 -5.69 12.80
C SER A 175 6.92 -6.96 12.75
N MET A 176 8.19 -6.90 13.16
CA MET A 176 9.13 -8.02 13.12
C MET A 176 9.13 -8.84 14.42
N ASP A 177 8.75 -10.11 14.29
CA ASP A 177 9.12 -11.18 15.21
C ASP A 177 10.67 -11.27 15.26
N LEU A 178 11.25 -11.09 16.45
CA LEU A 178 12.71 -10.92 16.67
C LEU A 178 13.56 -12.10 16.16
N GLU A 179 12.96 -13.23 15.78
CA GLU A 179 13.63 -14.44 15.30
C GLU A 179 14.28 -14.30 13.90
N ALA A 180 13.85 -13.35 13.06
CA ALA A 180 14.35 -13.26 11.68
C ALA A 180 15.71 -12.56 11.51
N LEU A 181 16.25 -11.93 12.57
CA LEU A 181 17.53 -11.21 12.53
C LEU A 181 18.73 -12.03 13.05
N ALA A 182 18.51 -13.26 13.53
CA ALA A 182 19.58 -14.15 14.04
C ALA A 182 20.45 -14.81 12.94
N GLY A 183 20.43 -14.29 11.70
CA GLY A 183 21.14 -14.86 10.54
C GLY A 183 22.35 -14.06 10.05
N VAL A 184 22.69 -12.93 10.66
CA VAL A 184 23.89 -12.17 10.29
C VAL A 184 25.03 -12.62 11.20
N GLU A 185 25.76 -13.65 10.78
CA GLU A 185 27.10 -13.94 11.32
C GLU A 185 27.98 -12.69 11.13
N GLY A 186 28.53 -12.15 12.22
CA GLY A 186 29.66 -11.23 12.14
C GLY A 186 29.65 -9.97 13.02
N ILE A 187 28.68 -9.79 13.93
CA ILE A 187 28.82 -8.76 14.96
C ILE A 187 29.38 -9.43 16.22
N GLU A 188 30.70 -9.45 16.36
CA GLU A 188 31.32 -9.56 17.68
C GLU A 188 31.01 -8.26 18.42
N ILE A 189 30.03 -8.33 19.32
CA ILE A 189 29.86 -7.34 20.38
C ILE A 189 31.07 -7.54 21.29
N THR A 190 32.11 -6.73 21.11
CA THR A 190 33.08 -6.52 22.18
C THR A 190 32.33 -5.78 23.26
N GLU A 191 31.94 -6.51 24.30
CA GLU A 191 31.58 -5.92 25.59
C GLU A 191 32.82 -5.15 26.06
N ASP A 192 32.80 -3.83 25.90
CA ASP A 192 33.74 -2.94 26.56
C ASP A 192 33.51 -3.10 28.07
N GLU A 193 34.32 -3.93 28.71
CA GLU A 193 34.43 -3.97 30.17
C GLU A 193 34.88 -2.60 30.66
N GLU A 194 34.12 -2.09 31.62
CA GLU A 194 34.28 -0.83 32.33
C GLU A 194 35.74 -0.54 32.69
N SER A 195 36.26 0.59 32.22
CA SER A 195 37.46 1.19 32.77
C SER A 195 37.12 2.04 34.00
N GLU A 196 37.13 1.44 35.19
CA GLU A 196 37.29 2.15 36.46
C GLU A 196 38.57 1.64 37.15
N ASP A 197 39.59 2.50 37.22
CA ASP A 197 40.31 2.85 38.45
C ASP A 197 41.58 3.65 38.11
N TYR A 198 41.52 4.97 38.35
CA TYR A 198 42.70 5.81 38.50
C TYR A 198 43.10 5.78 39.98
N ASP A 199 44.12 4.99 40.31
CA ASP A 199 44.82 5.07 41.59
C ASP A 199 46.09 5.90 41.40
N PHE A 200 46.22 6.99 42.16
CA PHE A 200 47.38 7.89 42.13
C PHE A 200 48.03 7.91 43.52
N GLU A 201 49.05 7.06 43.71
CA GLU A 201 50.14 7.24 44.68
C GLU A 201 51.43 6.88 43.91
N GLU A 202 52.51 7.66 43.92
CA GLU A 202 53.23 8.26 45.06
C GLU A 202 53.99 9.54 44.62
#